data_AF-A0A318NKK2-F1
#
_entry.id   AF-A0A318NKK2-F1
#
_cell.length_a   1.000
_cell.length_b   1.000
_cell.length_c   1.000
_cell.angle_alpha   90.00
_cell.angle_beta   90.00
_cell.angle_gamma   90.00
#
_symmetry.space_group_name_H-M   'P 1'
#
loop_
_entity.id
_entity.type
_entity.pdbx_description
1 polymer ?
#
loop_
_entity_poly.entity_id
_entity_poly.type
_entity_poly.pdbx_seq_one_letter_code
_entity_poly.pdbx_strand_id
1 'polypeptide(L)'
;MALSQVVGRLIGVRQHEVDPGGGGADRVPRPTAAVVVGGGIAGMSAAVVLAERGVTVTVLEAAPTLGGRLGAWPEALADGHQQNEHGFHAFFRQYYNWRSILRRIDPDLGFLKPIAGYPILSAQWPTEEFGKLPPAPPANLLALLLRSPSLRLADLRLMDRDAALPLLSYDPVRTYAELDDTTADELLASLRLPDRARAMLFEVFSHSFFNHEAEMSAAEMVAQFHFYLLGNPEGLAFDCPDEDYATAIWEPLTRHVEKHGGRVRTGSAATRVHRDAGGWRVTTADGGSHPAGHVVLAVDPPALAALVAASPDLVEQAPELAARMPAFGVPGPPYAVARYWCAGDVAAERAVFNGVSRQPTLDSVTLYHRLENEPRRWARQTGGSVLELHAYACDPGVPAEDLAERMRRELVALWPEAGDLRVRELRARVQAQAPAFTPGSHAWRPGVRTDATGLYLAGDGITTDFPSALMERSAATGIIAANHILRAEGGAAEPVRSIRPRGLLAGRGSPNRQNTT
;
A
#
# COMPACT_ATOMS: atom_id res chain seq x y z
N MET A 1 25.41 -11.55 -8.74
CA MET A 1 24.28 -10.59 -8.70
C MET A 1 24.38 -9.52 -9.80
N ALA A 2 25.55 -8.92 -10.06
CA ALA A 2 25.70 -7.91 -11.13
C ALA A 2 25.35 -8.43 -12.55
N LEU A 3 25.70 -9.69 -12.88
CA LEU A 3 25.38 -10.28 -14.19
C LEU A 3 23.87 -10.52 -14.39
N SER A 4 23.09 -10.81 -13.33
CA SER A 4 21.64 -11.05 -13.47
C SER A 4 20.84 -9.76 -13.59
N GLN A 5 21.32 -8.64 -13.05
CA GLN A 5 20.73 -7.31 -13.29
C GLN A 5 20.94 -6.84 -14.74
N VAL A 6 22.12 -7.14 -15.32
CA VAL A 6 22.42 -6.83 -16.73
C VAL A 6 21.58 -7.70 -17.66
N VAL A 7 21.45 -9.00 -17.37
CA VAL A 7 20.60 -9.93 -18.15
C VAL A 7 19.11 -9.60 -18.00
N GLY A 8 18.64 -9.18 -16.81
CA GLY A 8 17.26 -8.71 -16.61
C GLY A 8 16.92 -7.45 -17.44
N ARG A 9 17.86 -6.50 -17.54
CA ARG A 9 17.72 -5.33 -18.41
C ARG A 9 17.71 -5.68 -19.91
N LEU A 10 18.40 -6.75 -20.31
CA LEU A 10 18.48 -7.22 -21.69
C LEU A 10 17.25 -8.01 -22.17
N ILE A 11 16.50 -8.66 -21.27
CA ILE A 11 15.43 -9.61 -21.65
C ILE A 11 14.00 -9.08 -21.42
N GLY A 12 13.77 -7.96 -20.71
CA GLY A 12 12.43 -7.33 -20.72
C GLY A 12 11.92 -6.68 -19.44
N VAL A 13 12.79 -6.29 -18.50
CA VAL A 13 12.40 -5.38 -17.39
C VAL A 13 12.27 -3.96 -17.97
N ARG A 14 11.18 -3.65 -18.68
CA ARG A 14 10.89 -2.27 -19.12
C ARG A 14 9.75 -1.70 -18.28
N GLN A 15 10.04 -0.65 -17.53
CA GLN A 15 9.02 0.20 -16.92
C GLN A 15 8.06 0.66 -18.03
N HIS A 16 6.76 0.52 -17.79
CA HIS A 16 5.76 1.01 -18.71
C HIS A 16 5.42 2.45 -18.33
N GLU A 17 5.52 3.35 -19.30
CA GLU A 17 5.13 4.73 -19.12
C GLU A 17 3.61 4.84 -19.30
N VAL A 18 2.92 5.23 -18.23
CA VAL A 18 1.47 5.45 -18.22
C VAL A 18 1.18 6.89 -18.63
N ASP A 19 1.96 7.81 -18.08
CA ASP A 19 1.93 9.23 -18.41
C ASP A 19 3.38 9.69 -18.63
N PRO A 20 3.75 10.18 -19.83
CA PRO A 20 5.10 10.66 -20.10
C PRO A 20 5.48 11.91 -19.30
N GLY A 21 4.52 12.59 -18.68
CA GLY A 21 4.72 13.90 -18.09
C GLY A 21 4.93 14.98 -19.17
N GLY A 22 5.56 16.09 -18.78
CA GLY A 22 5.88 17.19 -19.69
C GLY A 22 4.65 18.00 -20.14
N GLY A 23 4.73 18.59 -21.34
CA GLY A 23 3.61 19.30 -21.98
C GLY A 23 3.34 20.72 -21.48
N GLY A 24 4.26 21.33 -20.71
CA GLY A 24 4.14 22.68 -20.17
C GLY A 24 5.50 23.28 -19.79
N ALA A 25 5.49 24.43 -19.11
CA ALA A 25 6.71 25.08 -18.63
C ALA A 25 7.27 24.37 -17.38
N ASP A 26 8.59 24.45 -17.15
CA ASP A 26 9.23 23.83 -15.98
C ASP A 26 8.63 24.28 -14.64
N ARG A 27 8.11 25.51 -14.59
CA ARG A 27 7.33 26.05 -13.47
C ARG A 27 6.01 26.62 -14.00
N VAL A 28 4.99 26.68 -13.15
CA VAL A 28 3.72 27.31 -13.51
C VAL A 28 3.95 28.79 -13.89
N PRO A 29 3.39 29.27 -15.02
CA PRO A 29 3.61 30.62 -15.54
C PRO A 29 2.92 31.73 -14.73
N ARG A 30 1.96 31.38 -13.87
CA ARG A 30 1.20 32.33 -13.03
C ARG A 30 1.22 31.86 -11.57
N PRO A 31 1.04 32.77 -10.60
CA PRO A 31 0.89 32.38 -9.20
C PRO A 31 -0.32 31.44 -9.03
N THR A 32 -0.04 30.21 -8.59
CA THR A 32 -1.04 29.18 -8.31
C THR A 32 -0.89 28.72 -6.87
N ALA A 33 -2.01 28.57 -6.16
CA ALA A 33 -2.04 28.01 -4.81
C ALA A 33 -2.87 26.71 -4.79
N ALA A 34 -2.38 25.71 -4.05
CA ALA A 34 -3.07 24.44 -3.83
C ALA A 34 -3.08 24.08 -2.35
N VAL A 35 -4.19 23.53 -1.86
CA VAL A 35 -4.27 22.90 -0.53
C VAL A 35 -4.34 21.39 -0.71
N VAL A 36 -3.52 20.66 0.04
CA VAL A 36 -3.54 19.20 0.10
C VAL A 36 -4.01 18.81 1.50
N VAL A 37 -5.11 18.07 1.59
CA VAL A 37 -5.66 17.57 2.85
C VAL A 37 -5.20 16.12 3.04
N GLY A 38 -4.42 15.85 4.08
CA GLY A 38 -3.78 14.57 4.34
C GLY A 38 -2.28 14.57 4.02
N GLY A 39 -1.46 14.27 5.02
CA GLY A 39 0.00 14.20 4.99
C GLY A 39 0.56 12.78 4.85
N GLY A 40 -0.23 11.85 4.29
CA GLY A 40 0.23 10.51 3.92
C GLY A 40 1.00 10.48 2.59
N ILE A 41 1.32 9.27 2.11
CA ILE A 41 2.04 9.05 0.84
C ILE A 41 1.41 9.82 -0.33
N ALA A 42 0.08 9.72 -0.48
CA ALA A 42 -0.65 10.35 -1.57
C ALA A 42 -0.54 11.89 -1.55
N GLY A 43 -0.81 12.50 -0.39
CA GLY A 43 -0.76 13.94 -0.24
C GLY A 43 0.65 14.50 -0.35
N MET A 44 1.63 13.86 0.27
CA MET A 44 3.03 14.29 0.18
C MET A 44 3.60 14.10 -1.24
N SER A 45 3.19 13.07 -1.98
CA SER A 45 3.56 12.91 -3.40
C SER A 45 3.02 14.04 -4.25
N ALA A 46 1.74 14.42 -4.05
CA ALA A 46 1.15 15.57 -4.73
C ALA A 46 1.87 16.89 -4.36
N ALA A 47 2.16 17.09 -3.06
CA ALA A 47 2.79 18.29 -2.57
C ALA A 47 4.22 18.48 -3.10
N VAL A 48 5.03 17.41 -3.14
CA VAL A 48 6.37 17.43 -3.70
C VAL A 48 6.33 17.86 -5.17
N VAL A 49 5.51 17.18 -5.99
CA VAL A 49 5.42 17.46 -7.42
C VAL A 49 4.93 18.89 -7.68
N LEU A 50 3.90 19.35 -6.96
CA LEU A 50 3.36 20.70 -7.11
C LEU A 50 4.38 21.78 -6.69
N ALA A 51 5.06 21.59 -5.54
CA ALA A 51 6.01 22.56 -5.02
C ALA A 51 7.24 22.69 -5.93
N GLU A 52 7.77 21.59 -6.47
CA GLU A 52 8.87 21.59 -7.44
C GLU A 52 8.56 22.45 -8.68
N ARG A 53 7.28 22.52 -9.08
CA ARG A 53 6.80 23.32 -10.21
C ARG A 53 6.39 24.74 -9.83
N GLY A 54 6.65 25.16 -8.59
CA GLY A 54 6.39 26.52 -8.11
C GLY A 54 4.95 26.82 -7.71
N VAL A 55 4.11 25.80 -7.54
CA VAL A 55 2.78 25.98 -6.92
C VAL A 55 2.97 26.23 -5.42
N THR A 56 2.27 27.21 -4.87
CA THR A 56 2.25 27.46 -3.42
C THR A 56 1.37 26.41 -2.75
N VAL A 57 1.98 25.35 -2.22
CA VAL A 57 1.25 24.24 -1.61
C VAL A 57 1.16 24.40 -0.10
N THR A 58 -0.02 24.17 0.47
CA THR A 58 -0.18 23.96 1.92
C THR A 58 -0.72 22.55 2.17
N VAL A 59 0.05 21.72 2.85
CA VAL A 59 -0.37 20.39 3.33
C VAL A 59 -0.98 20.54 4.73
N LEU A 60 -2.18 20.01 4.91
CA LEU A 60 -2.91 20.00 6.18
C LEU A 60 -3.05 18.55 6.64
N GLU A 61 -2.31 18.16 7.68
CA GLU A 61 -2.38 16.85 8.32
C GLU A 61 -3.08 16.97 9.67
N ALA A 62 -4.03 16.08 9.93
CA ALA A 62 -4.82 16.07 11.17
C ALA A 62 -4.01 15.60 12.38
N ALA A 63 -3.19 14.56 12.20
CA ALA A 63 -2.34 14.00 13.24
C ALA A 63 -1.15 14.92 13.58
N PRO A 64 -0.53 14.77 14.76
CA PRO A 64 0.70 15.51 15.10
C PRO A 64 1.91 15.08 14.27
N THR A 65 1.86 13.93 13.60
CA THR A 65 2.91 13.40 12.73
C THR A 65 2.39 13.11 11.32
N LEU A 66 3.30 13.00 10.36
CA LEU A 66 2.99 12.69 8.96
C LEU A 66 2.95 11.18 8.71
N GLY A 67 2.46 10.81 7.52
CA GLY A 67 2.58 9.48 6.95
C GLY A 67 1.33 8.62 6.99
N GLY A 68 0.34 8.97 7.81
CA GLY A 68 -0.90 8.21 7.94
C GLY A 68 -0.61 6.74 8.24
N ARG A 69 -0.98 5.84 7.32
CA ARG A 69 -0.70 4.39 7.45
C ARG A 69 0.78 4.00 7.34
N LEU A 70 1.65 4.92 6.91
CA LEU A 70 3.12 4.79 6.97
C LEU A 70 3.71 5.78 8.00
N GLY A 71 2.95 6.11 9.05
CA GLY A 71 3.36 7.06 10.07
C GLY A 71 4.33 6.47 11.09
N ALA A 72 5.09 7.37 11.73
CA ALA A 72 5.89 7.08 12.92
C ALA A 72 5.73 8.22 13.94
N TRP A 73 5.82 7.91 15.23
CA TRP A 73 5.74 8.88 16.32
C TRP A 73 6.59 8.44 17.51
N PRO A 74 7.04 9.41 18.33
CA PRO A 74 7.78 9.09 19.55
C PRO A 74 6.85 8.42 20.57
N GLU A 75 7.33 7.34 21.15
CA GLU A 75 6.69 6.57 22.20
C GLU A 75 7.53 6.63 23.47
N ALA A 76 6.89 6.85 24.62
CA ALA A 76 7.55 6.79 25.91
C ALA A 76 7.59 5.34 26.40
N LEU A 77 8.77 4.88 26.79
CA LEU A 77 9.03 3.58 27.38
C LEU A 77 9.58 3.77 28.81
N ALA A 78 9.50 2.74 29.65
CA ALA A 78 10.06 2.79 30.99
C ALA A 78 11.57 3.15 31.06
N ASP A 79 12.32 2.89 29.99
CA ASP A 79 13.77 3.14 29.90
C ASP A 79 14.17 4.26 28.92
N GLY A 80 13.20 5.05 28.43
CA GLY A 80 13.47 6.20 27.57
C GLY A 80 12.39 6.44 26.52
N HIS A 81 12.80 6.78 25.30
CA HIS A 81 11.91 6.96 24.16
C HIS A 81 12.39 6.13 22.98
N GLN A 82 11.45 5.68 22.16
CA GLN A 82 11.71 5.10 20.84
C GLN A 82 10.68 5.59 19.84
N GLN A 83 11.00 5.51 18.56
CA GLN A 83 10.01 5.64 17.50
C GLN A 83 9.16 4.37 17.43
N ASN A 84 7.84 4.58 17.47
CA ASN A 84 6.86 3.57 17.16
C ASN A 84 6.26 3.87 15.80
N GLU A 85 6.07 2.84 14.99
CA GLU A 85 5.58 3.02 13.62
C GLU A 85 4.19 2.42 13.47
N HIS A 86 3.49 2.80 12.42
CA HIS A 86 2.17 2.26 12.13
C HIS A 86 2.20 0.73 11.97
N GLY A 87 3.28 0.22 11.38
CA GLY A 87 3.62 -1.18 11.31
C GLY A 87 4.67 -1.42 10.22
N PHE A 88 5.12 -2.66 10.10
CA PHE A 88 6.00 -3.10 9.03
C PHE A 88 5.40 -2.85 7.63
N HIS A 89 6.19 -2.22 6.75
CA HIS A 89 5.85 -2.00 5.35
C HIS A 89 6.99 -2.45 4.43
N ALA A 90 6.65 -3.25 3.42
CA ALA A 90 7.57 -3.70 2.39
C ALA A 90 7.66 -2.68 1.24
N PHE A 91 8.87 -2.17 0.95
CA PHE A 91 9.11 -1.24 -0.16
C PHE A 91 9.52 -2.03 -1.40
N PHE A 92 8.53 -2.53 -2.13
CA PHE A 92 8.75 -3.28 -3.36
C PHE A 92 9.45 -2.46 -4.43
N ARG A 93 10.27 -3.11 -5.26
CA ARG A 93 11.11 -2.43 -6.26
C ARG A 93 10.31 -1.85 -7.44
N GLN A 94 9.17 -2.45 -7.73
CA GLN A 94 8.21 -1.98 -8.73
C GLN A 94 7.33 -0.82 -8.26
N TYR A 95 7.53 -0.30 -7.04
CA TYR A 95 6.92 0.95 -6.59
C TYR A 95 7.59 2.14 -7.28
N TYR A 96 7.49 2.21 -8.61
CA TYR A 96 8.25 3.15 -9.44
C TYR A 96 7.92 4.60 -9.13
N ASN A 97 6.65 4.91 -8.85
CA ASN A 97 6.18 6.25 -8.53
C ASN A 97 6.57 6.63 -7.11
N TRP A 98 6.37 5.73 -6.13
CA TRP A 98 6.76 6.04 -4.76
C TRP A 98 8.28 6.19 -4.61
N ARG A 99 9.06 5.28 -5.21
CA ARG A 99 10.53 5.38 -5.25
C ARG A 99 11.00 6.57 -6.06
N SER A 100 10.23 7.04 -7.04
CA SER A 100 10.48 8.31 -7.71
C SER A 100 10.46 9.44 -6.67
N ILE A 101 9.40 9.57 -5.87
CA ILE A 101 9.30 10.60 -4.83
C ILE A 101 10.43 10.48 -3.79
N LEU A 102 10.73 9.26 -3.31
CA LEU A 102 11.81 9.05 -2.35
C LEU A 102 13.20 9.45 -2.88
N ARG A 103 13.43 9.40 -4.19
CA ARG A 103 14.71 9.86 -4.79
C ARG A 103 14.95 11.36 -4.64
N ARG A 104 13.94 12.15 -4.29
CA ARG A 104 14.11 13.58 -3.99
C ARG A 104 14.89 13.80 -2.70
N ILE A 105 14.80 12.87 -1.75
CA ILE A 105 15.44 12.96 -0.45
C ILE A 105 16.71 12.10 -0.35
N ASP A 106 16.75 11.00 -1.12
CA ASP A 106 17.93 10.14 -1.26
C ASP A 106 17.99 9.59 -2.71
N PRO A 107 18.78 10.19 -3.61
CA PRO A 107 18.83 9.81 -5.03
C PRO A 107 19.19 8.34 -5.27
N ASP A 108 19.98 7.74 -4.38
CA ASP A 108 20.43 6.35 -4.48
C ASP A 108 19.51 5.38 -3.73
N LEU A 109 18.55 5.91 -2.95
CA LEU A 109 17.69 5.15 -2.03
C LEU A 109 18.53 4.28 -1.08
N GLY A 110 19.66 4.83 -0.62
CA GLY A 110 20.61 4.16 0.24
C GLY A 110 20.02 3.73 1.58
N PHE A 111 19.00 4.41 2.10
CA PHE A 111 18.29 4.01 3.33
C PHE A 111 17.44 2.73 3.15
N LEU A 112 17.06 2.37 1.91
CA LEU A 112 16.30 1.14 1.65
C LEU A 112 17.24 -0.07 1.53
N LYS A 113 17.23 -0.94 2.55
CA LYS A 113 18.06 -2.15 2.58
C LYS A 113 17.28 -3.38 2.09
N PRO A 114 17.90 -4.24 1.28
CA PRO A 114 17.25 -5.45 0.79
C PRO A 114 17.00 -6.44 1.93
N ILE A 115 15.80 -7.01 1.98
CA ILE A 115 15.49 -8.10 2.91
C ILE A 115 15.86 -9.44 2.26
N ALA A 116 16.69 -10.23 2.96
CA ALA A 116 17.35 -11.40 2.39
C ALA A 116 16.43 -12.61 2.14
N GLY A 117 15.25 -12.63 2.76
CA GLY A 117 14.33 -13.75 2.73
C GLY A 117 12.93 -13.40 3.21
N TYR A 118 11.96 -14.19 2.77
CA TYR A 118 10.56 -14.10 3.17
C TYR A 118 10.03 -15.53 3.42
N PRO A 119 10.36 -16.12 4.58
CA PRO A 119 9.80 -17.39 4.98
C PRO A 119 8.32 -17.26 5.37
N ILE A 120 7.53 -18.26 5.02
CA ILE A 120 6.15 -18.43 5.47
C ILE A 120 6.11 -19.53 6.52
N LEU A 121 5.64 -19.19 7.71
CA LEU A 121 5.48 -20.08 8.85
C LEU A 121 4.11 -20.75 8.82
N SER A 122 4.07 -22.01 9.25
CA SER A 122 2.83 -22.75 9.49
C SER A 122 3.05 -23.76 10.59
N ALA A 123 2.04 -23.99 11.43
CA ALA A 123 2.05 -25.09 12.38
C ALA A 123 1.85 -26.46 11.70
N GLN A 124 1.30 -26.46 10.48
CA GLN A 124 0.91 -27.68 9.76
C GLN A 124 2.00 -28.18 8.81
N TRP A 125 2.82 -27.27 8.27
CA TRP A 125 3.79 -27.58 7.23
C TRP A 125 5.18 -26.99 7.52
N PRO A 126 6.25 -27.59 6.99
CA PRO A 126 7.59 -27.00 7.08
C PRO A 126 7.62 -25.61 6.45
N THR A 127 8.42 -24.72 7.03
CA THR A 127 8.64 -23.36 6.53
C THR A 127 9.03 -23.35 5.05
N GLU A 128 8.40 -22.48 4.27
CA GLU A 128 8.72 -22.29 2.85
C GLU A 128 9.28 -20.89 2.59
N GLU A 129 10.33 -20.82 1.78
CA GLU A 129 11.08 -19.59 1.50
C GLU A 129 10.68 -19.01 0.12
N PHE A 130 10.06 -17.83 0.11
CA PHE A 130 9.58 -17.17 -1.11
C PHE A 130 10.53 -16.08 -1.64
N GLY A 131 11.52 -15.67 -0.84
CA GLY A 131 12.41 -14.52 -1.15
C GLY A 131 13.43 -14.73 -2.29
N LYS A 132 13.57 -15.95 -2.85
CA LYS A 132 14.58 -16.28 -3.87
C LYS A 132 13.98 -16.80 -5.18
N LEU A 133 12.94 -16.15 -5.68
CA LEU A 133 12.41 -16.46 -7.02
C LEU A 133 13.30 -15.85 -8.11
N PRO A 134 13.55 -16.56 -9.23
CA PRO A 134 14.31 -16.00 -10.34
C PRO A 134 13.60 -14.76 -10.91
N PRO A 135 14.36 -13.72 -11.29
CA PRO A 135 13.78 -12.54 -11.93
C PRO A 135 13.23 -12.92 -13.32
N ALA A 136 12.11 -12.29 -13.69
CA ALA A 136 11.34 -12.45 -14.94
C ALA A 136 10.21 -13.52 -14.93
N PRO A 137 8.95 -13.09 -15.12
CA PRO A 137 7.84 -13.96 -15.53
C PRO A 137 8.06 -14.57 -16.93
N PRO A 138 7.59 -15.81 -17.21
CA PRO A 138 6.90 -16.74 -16.31
C PRO A 138 7.86 -17.62 -15.48
N ALA A 139 9.18 -17.40 -15.56
CA ALA A 139 10.17 -18.21 -14.85
C ALA A 139 10.03 -18.09 -13.33
N ASN A 140 9.54 -16.96 -12.82
CA ASN A 140 9.21 -16.78 -11.39
C ASN A 140 8.11 -17.74 -10.92
N LEU A 141 6.99 -17.84 -11.64
CA LEU A 141 5.87 -18.72 -11.34
C LEU A 141 6.28 -20.18 -11.52
N LEU A 142 6.99 -20.50 -12.60
CA LEU A 142 7.48 -21.87 -12.82
C LEU A 142 8.47 -22.29 -11.74
N ALA A 143 9.37 -21.41 -11.30
CA ALA A 143 10.28 -21.69 -10.20
C ALA A 143 9.55 -21.79 -8.85
N LEU A 144 8.47 -21.03 -8.65
CA LEU A 144 7.62 -21.16 -7.48
C LEU A 144 6.92 -22.53 -7.48
N LEU A 145 6.32 -22.92 -8.61
CA LEU A 145 5.70 -24.23 -8.81
C LEU A 145 6.70 -25.40 -8.67
N LEU A 146 7.95 -25.23 -9.13
CA LEU A 146 8.98 -26.27 -9.09
C LEU A 146 9.72 -26.36 -7.75
N ARG A 147 9.81 -25.26 -7.00
CA ARG A 147 10.54 -25.20 -5.71
C ARG A 147 9.64 -25.35 -4.50
N SER A 148 8.34 -25.08 -4.63
CA SER A 148 7.39 -25.28 -3.55
C SER A 148 7.03 -26.76 -3.45
N PRO A 149 7.31 -27.42 -2.31
CA PRO A 149 6.83 -28.78 -2.03
C PRO A 149 5.30 -28.86 -1.94
N SER A 150 4.61 -27.70 -1.92
CA SER A 150 3.15 -27.57 -1.86
C SER A 150 2.43 -27.96 -3.14
N LEU A 151 3.12 -28.02 -4.28
CA LEU A 151 2.53 -28.28 -5.58
C LEU A 151 3.20 -29.48 -6.24
N ARG A 152 2.59 -30.66 -6.13
CA ARG A 152 3.09 -31.82 -6.89
C ARG A 152 2.55 -31.73 -8.32
N LEU A 153 3.32 -32.20 -9.29
CA LEU A 153 2.90 -32.27 -10.71
C LEU A 153 1.57 -33.02 -10.90
N ALA A 154 1.24 -33.94 -10.00
CA ALA A 154 -0.05 -34.65 -9.99
C ALA A 154 -1.22 -33.72 -9.62
N ASP A 155 -1.00 -32.77 -8.70
CA ASP A 155 -2.01 -31.84 -8.22
C ASP A 155 -2.37 -30.80 -9.29
N LEU A 156 -1.40 -30.43 -10.14
CA LEU A 156 -1.62 -29.56 -11.31
C LEU A 156 -2.56 -30.17 -12.36
N ARG A 157 -2.85 -31.48 -12.30
CA ARG A 157 -3.84 -32.13 -13.18
C ARG A 157 -5.28 -31.95 -12.70
N LEU A 158 -5.47 -31.71 -11.40
CA LEU A 158 -6.78 -31.49 -10.78
C LEU A 158 -7.19 -30.01 -10.79
N MET A 159 -6.19 -29.12 -10.92
CA MET A 159 -6.38 -27.68 -11.05
C MET A 159 -7.25 -27.36 -12.27
N ASP A 160 -8.26 -26.52 -12.05
CA ASP A 160 -9.08 -26.02 -13.14
C ASP A 160 -8.30 -24.98 -13.94
N ARG A 161 -7.99 -25.32 -15.20
CA ARG A 161 -7.17 -24.47 -16.08
C ARG A 161 -7.95 -23.26 -16.56
N ASP A 162 -9.28 -23.38 -16.69
CA ASP A 162 -10.13 -22.29 -17.16
C ASP A 162 -10.29 -21.26 -16.03
N ALA A 163 -10.39 -21.71 -14.78
CA ALA A 163 -10.39 -20.83 -13.60
C ALA A 163 -9.03 -20.15 -13.35
N ALA A 164 -7.92 -20.75 -13.77
CA ALA A 164 -6.58 -20.15 -13.65
C ALA A 164 -6.27 -19.12 -14.76
N LEU A 165 -7.04 -19.13 -15.85
CA LEU A 165 -6.82 -18.25 -17.00
C LEU A 165 -6.96 -16.76 -16.65
N PRO A 166 -7.94 -16.30 -15.86
CA PRO A 166 -8.01 -14.91 -15.43
C PRO A 166 -6.75 -14.41 -14.73
N LEU A 167 -6.13 -15.24 -13.88
CA LEU A 167 -4.86 -14.90 -13.22
C LEU A 167 -3.75 -14.62 -14.25
N LEU A 168 -3.67 -15.39 -15.33
CA LEU A 168 -2.64 -15.25 -16.36
C LEU A 168 -2.95 -14.21 -17.45
N SER A 169 -4.21 -13.80 -17.57
CA SER A 169 -4.74 -13.01 -18.69
C SER A 169 -5.35 -11.67 -18.26
N TYR A 170 -4.91 -11.15 -17.10
CA TYR A 170 -5.31 -9.85 -16.58
C TYR A 170 -5.38 -8.79 -17.69
N ASP A 171 -6.53 -8.12 -17.77
CA ASP A 171 -6.75 -6.96 -18.61
C ASP A 171 -7.55 -5.93 -17.80
N PRO A 172 -7.12 -4.67 -17.76
CA PRO A 172 -7.69 -3.66 -16.85
C PRO A 172 -9.17 -3.35 -17.11
N VAL A 173 -9.71 -3.71 -18.28
CA VAL A 173 -11.14 -3.52 -18.60
C VAL A 173 -11.88 -4.83 -18.46
N ARG A 174 -11.41 -5.88 -19.15
CA ARG A 174 -12.13 -7.17 -19.19
C ARG A 174 -12.18 -7.84 -17.82
N THR A 175 -11.09 -7.82 -17.06
CA THR A 175 -11.03 -8.49 -15.74
C THR A 175 -12.08 -7.93 -14.79
N TYR A 176 -12.25 -6.61 -14.74
CA TYR A 176 -13.28 -6.00 -13.89
C TYR A 176 -14.68 -6.24 -14.44
N ALA A 177 -14.88 -6.21 -15.76
CA ALA A 177 -16.18 -6.52 -16.36
C ALA A 177 -16.64 -7.97 -16.09
N GLU A 178 -15.71 -8.91 -15.96
CA GLU A 178 -16.02 -10.34 -15.79
C GLU A 178 -16.05 -10.81 -14.34
N LEU A 179 -15.26 -10.20 -13.45
CA LEU A 179 -14.98 -10.74 -12.10
C LEU A 179 -15.28 -9.78 -10.95
N ASP A 180 -15.65 -8.52 -11.20
CA ASP A 180 -15.79 -7.57 -10.08
C ASP A 180 -16.97 -7.92 -9.15
N ASP A 181 -18.05 -8.50 -9.68
CA ASP A 181 -19.22 -8.91 -8.89
C ASP A 181 -19.03 -10.26 -8.16
N THR A 182 -17.85 -10.88 -8.27
CA THR A 182 -17.51 -12.17 -7.64
C THR A 182 -16.48 -11.96 -6.53
N THR A 183 -16.52 -12.80 -5.50
CA THR A 183 -15.55 -12.72 -4.40
C THR A 183 -14.23 -13.42 -4.76
N ALA A 184 -13.13 -12.97 -4.15
CA ALA A 184 -11.84 -13.61 -4.29
C ALA A 184 -11.89 -15.09 -3.79
N ASP A 185 -12.63 -15.37 -2.72
CA ASP A 185 -12.81 -16.75 -2.22
C ASP A 185 -13.49 -17.65 -3.26
N GLU A 186 -14.57 -17.20 -3.91
CA GLU A 186 -15.24 -17.95 -4.96
C GLU A 186 -14.31 -18.25 -6.14
N LEU A 187 -13.51 -17.27 -6.58
CA LEU A 187 -12.51 -17.48 -7.63
C LEU A 187 -11.44 -18.49 -7.17
N LEU A 188 -10.89 -18.35 -5.97
CA LEU A 188 -9.86 -19.26 -5.45
C LEU A 188 -10.38 -20.68 -5.24
N ALA A 189 -11.63 -20.84 -4.78
CA ALA A 189 -12.29 -22.13 -4.67
C ALA A 189 -12.46 -22.79 -6.04
N SER A 190 -12.79 -22.01 -7.08
CA SER A 190 -12.95 -22.52 -8.45
C SER A 190 -11.64 -23.06 -9.06
N LEU A 191 -10.47 -22.60 -8.61
CA LEU A 191 -9.16 -23.11 -9.07
C LEU A 191 -8.94 -24.58 -8.70
N ARG A 192 -9.61 -25.09 -7.66
CA ARG A 192 -9.42 -26.45 -7.09
C ARG A 192 -7.95 -26.74 -6.75
N LEU A 193 -7.25 -25.75 -6.20
CA LEU A 193 -5.89 -25.94 -5.70
C LEU A 193 -5.87 -26.83 -4.46
N PRO A 194 -4.80 -27.64 -4.26
CA PRO A 194 -4.58 -28.30 -2.97
C PRO A 194 -4.56 -27.29 -1.83
N ASP A 195 -5.07 -27.71 -0.67
CA ASP A 195 -5.20 -26.87 0.52
C ASP A 195 -3.90 -26.13 0.88
N ARG A 196 -2.78 -26.88 0.89
CA ARG A 196 -1.44 -26.32 1.13
C ARG A 196 -1.03 -25.28 0.08
N ALA A 197 -1.33 -25.50 -1.20
CA ALA A 197 -0.99 -24.55 -2.26
C ALA A 197 -1.83 -23.27 -2.16
N ARG A 198 -3.12 -23.39 -1.84
CA ARG A 198 -4.00 -22.24 -1.56
C ARG A 198 -3.49 -21.44 -0.37
N ALA A 199 -3.14 -22.11 0.74
CA ALA A 199 -2.62 -21.47 1.95
C ALA A 199 -1.30 -20.72 1.69
N MET A 200 -0.32 -21.39 1.08
CA MET A 200 1.02 -20.83 0.96
C MET A 200 1.15 -19.78 -0.16
N LEU A 201 0.30 -19.82 -1.19
CA LEU A 201 0.39 -18.90 -2.33
C LEU A 201 -0.60 -17.74 -2.26
N PHE A 202 -1.81 -17.99 -1.77
CA PHE A 202 -2.91 -17.04 -1.90
C PHE A 202 -3.34 -16.47 -0.55
N GLU A 203 -3.46 -17.26 0.52
CA GLU A 203 -3.88 -16.76 1.85
C GLU A 203 -2.91 -15.71 2.41
N VAL A 204 -1.60 -15.98 2.36
CA VAL A 204 -0.58 -15.01 2.79
C VAL A 204 -0.60 -13.74 1.92
N PHE A 205 -0.99 -13.88 0.66
CA PHE A 205 -1.03 -12.77 -0.29
C PHE A 205 -2.30 -11.94 -0.16
N SER A 206 -3.46 -12.56 0.01
CA SER A 206 -4.77 -11.92 0.19
C SER A 206 -4.84 -11.17 1.51
N HIS A 207 -4.42 -11.78 2.62
CA HIS A 207 -4.42 -11.14 3.92
C HIS A 207 -3.50 -9.91 3.94
N SER A 208 -2.41 -9.93 3.17
CA SER A 208 -1.52 -8.76 3.01
C SER A 208 -2.19 -7.52 2.38
N PHE A 209 -3.43 -7.63 1.88
CA PHE A 209 -4.23 -6.52 1.35
C PHE A 209 -5.30 -5.99 2.30
N PHE A 210 -5.26 -6.38 3.58
CA PHE A 210 -6.18 -5.91 4.62
C PHE A 210 -7.66 -6.24 4.35
N ASN A 211 -7.95 -7.26 3.54
CA ASN A 211 -9.31 -7.67 3.23
C ASN A 211 -9.42 -9.20 3.29
N HIS A 212 -10.54 -9.70 3.81
CA HIS A 212 -10.87 -11.12 3.73
C HIS A 212 -11.22 -11.51 2.29
N GLU A 213 -10.83 -12.71 1.84
CA GLU A 213 -11.12 -13.17 0.48
C GLU A 213 -12.62 -13.28 0.20
N ALA A 214 -13.41 -13.54 1.25
CA ALA A 214 -14.86 -13.63 1.17
C ALA A 214 -15.55 -12.27 0.94
N GLU A 215 -14.85 -11.16 1.20
CA GLU A 215 -15.40 -9.80 1.13
C GLU A 215 -14.74 -8.94 0.05
N MET A 216 -13.67 -9.45 -0.58
CA MET A 216 -12.88 -8.75 -1.59
C MET A 216 -13.31 -9.14 -3.00
N SER A 217 -13.37 -8.16 -3.92
CA SER A 217 -13.57 -8.37 -5.36
C SER A 217 -12.48 -9.29 -5.94
N ALA A 218 -12.90 -10.31 -6.68
CA ALA A 218 -12.00 -11.20 -7.41
C ALA A 218 -11.18 -10.41 -8.44
N ALA A 219 -11.77 -9.42 -9.11
CA ALA A 219 -11.07 -8.59 -10.07
C ALA A 219 -9.91 -7.79 -9.42
N GLU A 220 -10.13 -7.23 -8.23
CA GLU A 220 -9.07 -6.54 -7.47
C GLU A 220 -7.96 -7.53 -7.04
N MET A 221 -8.31 -8.75 -6.62
CA MET A 221 -7.31 -9.77 -6.31
C MET A 221 -6.47 -10.12 -7.55
N VAL A 222 -7.11 -10.34 -8.71
CA VAL A 222 -6.40 -10.62 -9.97
C VAL A 222 -5.50 -9.45 -10.38
N ALA A 223 -5.98 -8.22 -10.25
CA ALA A 223 -5.19 -7.03 -10.54
C ALA A 223 -3.94 -6.93 -9.66
N GLN A 224 -4.07 -7.20 -8.36
CA GLN A 224 -2.96 -7.20 -7.41
C GLN A 224 -2.01 -8.38 -7.63
N PHE A 225 -2.53 -9.56 -7.93
CA PHE A 225 -1.74 -10.73 -8.33
C PHE A 225 -0.89 -10.43 -9.58
N HIS A 226 -1.48 -9.80 -10.60
CA HIS A 226 -0.75 -9.34 -11.76
C HIS A 226 0.30 -8.29 -11.39
N PHE A 227 -0.06 -7.31 -10.55
CA PHE A 227 0.84 -6.25 -10.12
C PHE A 227 2.09 -6.74 -9.35
N TYR A 228 1.95 -7.71 -8.45
CA TYR A 228 3.06 -8.19 -7.63
C TYR A 228 3.84 -9.36 -8.25
N LEU A 229 3.21 -10.19 -9.09
CA LEU A 229 3.81 -11.44 -9.58
C LEU A 229 4.01 -11.46 -11.09
N LEU A 230 2.94 -11.41 -11.88
CA LEU A 230 3.01 -11.74 -13.31
C LEU A 230 3.46 -10.58 -14.20
N GLY A 231 3.08 -9.37 -13.85
CA GLY A 231 3.48 -8.17 -14.54
C GLY A 231 4.78 -7.58 -14.00
N ASN A 232 5.22 -8.02 -12.81
CA ASN A 232 6.36 -7.50 -12.08
C ASN A 232 7.67 -8.20 -12.48
N PRO A 233 8.56 -7.52 -13.21
CA PRO A 233 9.84 -8.10 -13.60
C PRO A 233 10.86 -8.18 -12.45
N GLU A 234 10.68 -7.41 -11.38
CA GLU A 234 11.52 -7.41 -10.17
C GLU A 234 11.13 -8.49 -9.14
N GLY A 235 9.99 -9.16 -9.31
CA GLY A 235 9.48 -10.19 -8.40
C GLY A 235 9.13 -9.66 -7.01
N LEU A 236 8.94 -10.56 -6.04
CA LEU A 236 8.56 -10.20 -4.66
C LEU A 236 9.72 -9.67 -3.81
N ALA A 237 10.84 -9.25 -4.42
CA ALA A 237 11.92 -8.64 -3.69
C ALA A 237 11.49 -7.25 -3.20
N PHE A 238 11.55 -7.05 -1.89
CA PHE A 238 11.31 -5.75 -1.26
C PHE A 238 12.51 -5.33 -0.42
N ASP A 239 12.61 -4.02 -0.25
CA ASP A 239 13.57 -3.38 0.63
C ASP A 239 12.80 -2.77 1.82
N CYS A 240 13.52 -2.40 2.89
CA CYS A 240 12.96 -1.70 4.04
C CYS A 240 13.93 -0.61 4.52
N PRO A 241 13.45 0.50 5.09
CA PRO A 241 14.31 1.48 5.76
C PRO A 241 15.17 0.86 6.87
N ASP A 242 16.38 1.38 7.07
CA ASP A 242 17.22 1.05 8.23
C ASP A 242 17.06 2.04 9.41
N GLU A 243 16.17 3.01 9.27
CA GLU A 243 15.71 3.96 10.29
C GLU A 243 14.19 4.09 10.21
N ASP A 244 13.57 4.63 11.25
CA ASP A 244 12.12 4.82 11.32
C ASP A 244 11.58 5.75 10.21
N TYR A 245 10.29 5.63 9.86
CA TYR A 245 9.70 6.42 8.79
C TYR A 245 9.72 7.94 9.01
N ALA A 246 9.69 8.44 10.25
CA ALA A 246 9.75 9.88 10.51
C ALA A 246 11.13 10.42 10.11
N THR A 247 12.20 9.80 10.60
CA THR A 247 13.59 10.17 10.32
C THR A 247 13.96 9.91 8.85
N ALA A 248 13.62 8.74 8.33
CA ALA A 248 14.05 8.30 7.00
C ALA A 248 13.28 8.97 5.85
N ILE A 249 11.99 9.30 6.06
CA ILE A 249 11.08 9.70 4.97
C ILE A 249 10.44 11.06 5.24
N TRP A 250 9.72 11.21 6.35
CA TRP A 250 8.81 12.35 6.52
C TRP A 250 9.52 13.66 6.85
N GLU A 251 10.55 13.64 7.69
CA GLU A 251 11.35 14.83 7.98
C GLU A 251 12.12 15.33 6.73
N PRO A 252 12.81 14.47 5.95
CA PRO A 252 13.42 14.90 4.70
C PRO A 252 12.40 15.40 3.65
N LEU A 253 11.25 14.74 3.49
CA LEU A 253 10.23 15.17 2.52
C LEU A 253 9.60 16.51 2.92
N THR A 254 9.35 16.73 4.21
CA THR A 254 8.90 18.04 4.72
C THR A 254 9.89 19.13 4.35
N ARG A 255 11.19 18.93 4.66
CA ARG A 255 12.24 19.88 4.29
C ARG A 255 12.32 20.11 2.78
N HIS A 256 12.09 19.09 1.97
CA HIS A 256 12.07 19.21 0.51
C HIS A 256 10.89 20.07 0.03
N VAL A 257 9.68 19.85 0.54
CA VAL A 257 8.50 20.66 0.21
C VAL A 257 8.70 22.12 0.64
N GLU A 258 9.20 22.35 1.86
CA GLU A 258 9.45 23.69 2.40
C GLU A 258 10.54 24.45 1.63
N LYS A 259 11.61 23.74 1.21
CA LYS A 259 12.66 24.29 0.35
C LYS A 259 12.11 24.81 -0.98
N HIS A 260 11.03 24.22 -1.49
CA HIS A 260 10.36 24.65 -2.72
C HIS A 260 9.21 25.64 -2.47
N GLY A 261 9.09 26.19 -1.25
CA GLY A 261 8.11 27.21 -0.90
C GLY A 261 6.75 26.68 -0.48
N GLY A 262 6.61 25.36 -0.34
CA GLY A 262 5.43 24.74 0.27
C GLY A 262 5.41 24.91 1.79
N ARG A 263 4.29 24.56 2.42
CA ARG A 263 4.11 24.53 3.87
C ARG A 263 3.48 23.22 4.28
N VAL A 264 3.98 22.60 5.34
CA VAL A 264 3.39 21.39 5.92
C VAL A 264 2.94 21.71 7.33
N ARG A 265 1.66 21.47 7.63
CA ARG A 265 1.06 21.75 8.94
C ARG A 265 0.43 20.48 9.50
N THR A 266 1.03 19.94 10.56
CA THR A 266 0.45 18.86 11.36
C THR A 266 -0.50 19.42 12.43
N GLY A 267 -1.30 18.56 13.06
CA GLY A 267 -2.31 18.96 14.04
C GLY A 267 -3.40 19.88 13.47
N SER A 268 -3.54 19.93 12.15
CA SER A 268 -4.37 20.87 11.39
C SER A 268 -5.47 20.11 10.65
N ALA A 269 -6.40 19.51 11.40
CA ALA A 269 -7.48 18.70 10.84
C ALA A 269 -8.44 19.56 10.00
N ALA A 270 -8.60 19.24 8.71
CA ALA A 270 -9.61 19.88 7.86
C ALA A 270 -11.01 19.42 8.29
N THR A 271 -11.91 20.38 8.46
CA THR A 271 -13.29 20.14 8.93
C THR A 271 -14.34 20.49 7.89
N ARG A 272 -14.00 21.36 6.93
CA ARG A 272 -14.90 21.76 5.85
C ARG A 272 -14.14 22.19 4.61
N VAL A 273 -14.65 21.82 3.44
CA VAL A 273 -14.19 22.27 2.13
C VAL A 273 -15.36 22.98 1.47
N HIS A 274 -15.18 24.22 1.03
CA HIS A 274 -16.22 24.95 0.32
C HIS A 274 -15.62 25.79 -0.80
N ARG A 275 -16.47 26.22 -1.72
CA ARG A 275 -16.09 27.03 -2.87
C ARG A 275 -16.87 28.34 -2.83
N ASP A 276 -16.16 29.46 -2.76
CA ASP A 276 -16.72 30.81 -2.83
C ASP A 276 -16.37 31.46 -4.19
N ALA A 277 -16.78 32.72 -4.38
CA ALA A 277 -16.49 33.47 -5.61
C ALA A 277 -14.98 33.65 -5.88
N GLY A 278 -14.14 33.52 -4.85
CA GLY A 278 -12.68 33.61 -4.90
C GLY A 278 -11.97 32.27 -5.07
N GLY A 279 -12.69 31.14 -5.11
CA GLY A 279 -12.12 29.81 -5.33
C GLY A 279 -12.40 28.85 -4.19
N TRP A 280 -11.52 27.86 -4.00
CA TRP A 280 -11.67 26.87 -2.94
C TRP A 280 -11.15 27.40 -1.61
N ARG A 281 -11.77 26.94 -0.53
CA ARG A 281 -11.36 27.24 0.84
C ARG A 281 -11.50 26.02 1.72
N VAL A 282 -10.42 25.67 2.41
CA VAL A 282 -10.39 24.60 3.41
C VAL A 282 -10.33 25.22 4.80
N THR A 283 -11.28 24.85 5.66
CA THR A 283 -11.33 25.26 7.06
C THR A 283 -10.78 24.16 7.94
N THR A 284 -9.99 24.51 8.95
CA THR A 284 -9.38 23.59 9.90
C THR A 284 -10.04 23.70 11.29
N ALA A 285 -9.85 22.67 12.12
CA ALA A 285 -10.46 22.57 13.45
C ALA A 285 -10.03 23.70 14.42
N ASP A 286 -8.85 24.28 14.21
CA ASP A 286 -8.34 25.45 14.94
C ASP A 286 -8.94 26.79 14.48
N GLY A 287 -9.91 26.76 13.54
CA GLY A 287 -10.50 27.95 12.93
C GLY A 287 -9.67 28.55 11.81
N GLY A 288 -8.55 27.92 11.43
CA GLY A 288 -7.75 28.31 10.27
C GLY A 288 -8.54 28.23 8.97
N SER A 289 -8.20 29.12 8.03
CA SER A 289 -8.85 29.18 6.72
C SER A 289 -7.80 29.31 5.62
N HIS A 290 -7.84 28.36 4.68
CA HIS A 290 -6.82 28.17 3.67
C HIS A 290 -7.43 28.32 2.26
N PRO A 291 -7.33 29.50 1.63
CA PRO A 291 -7.80 29.71 0.27
C PRO A 291 -6.83 29.07 -0.74
N ALA A 292 -7.37 28.48 -1.81
CA ALA A 292 -6.60 27.91 -2.90
C ALA A 292 -7.37 27.91 -4.22
N GLY A 293 -6.63 27.89 -5.33
CA GLY A 293 -7.22 27.65 -6.66
C GLY A 293 -7.57 26.18 -6.89
N HIS A 294 -6.85 25.28 -6.20
CA HIS A 294 -7.00 23.83 -6.31
C HIS A 294 -6.95 23.15 -4.94
N VAL A 295 -7.66 22.03 -4.78
CA VAL A 295 -7.66 21.21 -3.57
C VAL A 295 -7.43 19.75 -3.95
N VAL A 296 -6.56 19.07 -3.21
CA VAL A 296 -6.37 17.62 -3.27
C VAL A 296 -6.81 17.03 -1.95
N LEU A 297 -7.83 16.16 -1.97
CA LEU A 297 -8.26 15.38 -0.80
C LEU A 297 -7.52 14.04 -0.82
N ALA A 298 -6.51 13.92 0.03
CA ALA A 298 -5.62 12.77 0.16
C ALA A 298 -5.78 12.06 1.52
N VAL A 299 -7.04 11.83 1.90
CA VAL A 299 -7.44 11.22 3.19
C VAL A 299 -7.98 9.80 2.98
N ASP A 300 -8.06 9.01 4.06
CA ASP A 300 -8.66 7.67 4.02
C ASP A 300 -10.16 7.71 3.71
N PRO A 301 -10.78 6.58 3.27
CA PRO A 301 -12.18 6.59 2.84
C PRO A 301 -13.18 7.06 3.91
N PRO A 302 -13.12 6.59 5.18
CA PRO A 302 -13.96 7.15 6.24
C PRO A 302 -13.81 8.66 6.41
N ALA A 303 -12.57 9.17 6.45
CA ALA A 303 -12.30 10.60 6.57
C ALA A 303 -12.80 11.40 5.35
N LEU A 304 -12.70 10.86 4.14
CA LEU A 304 -13.23 11.50 2.94
C LEU A 304 -14.75 11.64 3.02
N ALA A 305 -15.46 10.56 3.36
CA ALA A 305 -16.90 10.58 3.49
C ALA A 305 -17.38 11.56 4.58
N ALA A 306 -16.69 11.59 5.73
CA ALA A 306 -16.97 12.54 6.80
C ALA A 306 -16.74 14.00 6.36
N LEU A 307 -15.65 14.28 5.66
CA LEU A 307 -15.33 15.62 5.19
C LEU A 307 -16.32 16.12 4.14
N VAL A 308 -16.73 15.25 3.20
CA VAL A 308 -17.75 15.58 2.20
C VAL A 308 -19.11 15.83 2.87
N ALA A 309 -19.51 14.99 3.83
CA ALA A 309 -20.75 15.18 4.59
C ALA A 309 -20.75 16.49 5.40
N ALA A 310 -19.59 16.91 5.93
CA ALA A 310 -19.43 18.17 6.66
C ALA A 310 -19.36 19.42 5.75
N SER A 311 -19.45 19.23 4.42
CA SER A 311 -19.23 20.25 3.40
C SER A 311 -20.43 20.36 2.43
N PRO A 312 -21.56 20.99 2.83
CA PRO A 312 -22.76 21.08 1.99
C PRO A 312 -22.51 21.72 0.62
N ASP A 313 -21.73 22.79 0.56
CA ASP A 313 -21.39 23.47 -0.70
C ASP A 313 -20.61 22.56 -1.65
N LEU A 314 -19.82 21.63 -1.11
CA LEU A 314 -19.11 20.64 -1.91
C LEU A 314 -20.09 19.64 -2.55
N VAL A 315 -21.16 19.27 -1.84
CA VAL A 315 -22.22 18.38 -2.39
C VAL A 315 -22.91 19.04 -3.59
N GLU A 316 -23.10 20.36 -3.58
CA GLU A 316 -23.65 21.09 -4.71
C GLU A 316 -22.70 21.17 -5.91
N GLN A 317 -21.39 21.33 -5.66
CA GLN A 317 -20.38 21.41 -6.73
C GLN A 317 -19.96 20.04 -7.27
N ALA A 318 -20.06 18.99 -6.45
CA ALA A 318 -19.60 17.63 -6.73
C ALA A 318 -20.67 16.58 -6.36
N PRO A 319 -21.89 16.63 -6.94
CA PRO A 319 -22.98 15.72 -6.60
C PRO A 319 -22.65 14.23 -6.86
N GLU A 320 -21.88 13.91 -7.91
CA GLU A 320 -21.47 12.53 -8.18
C GLU A 320 -20.47 12.03 -7.13
N LEU A 321 -19.54 12.88 -6.71
CA LEU A 321 -18.63 12.55 -5.60
C LEU A 321 -19.42 12.25 -4.33
N ALA A 322 -20.32 13.16 -3.95
CA ALA A 322 -21.13 13.03 -2.75
C ALA A 322 -21.99 11.76 -2.75
N ALA A 323 -22.58 11.41 -3.90
CA ALA A 323 -23.39 10.20 -4.05
C ALA A 323 -22.60 8.90 -3.83
N ARG A 324 -21.28 8.90 -4.06
CA ARG A 324 -20.41 7.72 -3.87
C ARG A 324 -19.95 7.53 -2.42
N MET A 325 -19.98 8.59 -1.60
CA MET A 325 -19.41 8.59 -0.24
C MET A 325 -20.05 7.59 0.73
N PRO A 326 -21.37 7.34 0.74
CA PRO A 326 -21.95 6.35 1.64
C PRO A 326 -21.38 4.94 1.47
N ALA A 327 -21.09 4.53 0.23
CA ALA A 327 -20.49 3.24 -0.07
C ALA A 327 -18.96 3.28 0.07
N PHE A 328 -18.32 4.33 -0.46
CA PHE A 328 -16.86 4.46 -0.42
C PHE A 328 -16.30 4.65 0.99
N GLY A 329 -17.03 5.34 1.87
CA GLY A 329 -16.60 5.65 3.22
C GLY A 329 -16.59 4.46 4.18
N VAL A 330 -17.16 3.32 3.78
CA VAL A 330 -17.10 2.08 4.57
C VAL A 330 -15.67 1.51 4.45
N PRO A 331 -14.92 1.44 5.56
CA PRO A 331 -13.57 0.89 5.51
C PRO A 331 -13.62 -0.62 5.30
N GLY A 332 -12.49 -1.17 4.85
CA GLY A 332 -12.23 -2.61 4.92
C GLY A 332 -12.15 -3.10 6.37
N PRO A 333 -12.00 -4.41 6.56
CA PRO A 333 -11.95 -4.99 7.89
C PRO A 333 -10.79 -4.39 8.71
N PRO A 334 -10.93 -4.35 10.05
CA PRO A 334 -9.87 -3.85 10.91
C PRO A 334 -8.56 -4.63 10.75
N TYR A 335 -7.44 -4.00 11.11
CA TYR A 335 -6.16 -4.67 11.26
C TYR A 335 -5.53 -4.30 12.59
N ALA A 336 -4.71 -5.19 13.13
CA ALA A 336 -4.05 -5.00 14.41
C ALA A 336 -2.53 -5.09 14.29
N VAL A 337 -1.85 -4.23 15.04
CA VAL A 337 -0.39 -4.23 15.15
C VAL A 337 -0.03 -4.23 16.63
N ALA A 338 0.78 -5.19 17.05
CA ALA A 338 1.26 -5.32 18.42
C ALA A 338 2.79 -5.35 18.44
N ARG A 339 3.39 -4.29 19.00
CA ARG A 339 4.84 -4.18 19.19
C ARG A 339 5.21 -4.51 20.64
N TYR A 340 6.11 -5.46 20.79
CA TYR A 340 6.61 -5.99 22.05
C TYR A 340 8.08 -5.62 22.23
N TRP A 341 8.40 -5.07 23.40
CA TRP A 341 9.77 -4.94 23.87
C TRP A 341 10.02 -6.01 24.92
N CYS A 342 10.93 -6.93 24.64
CA CYS A 342 11.18 -8.12 25.45
C CYS A 342 12.56 -8.07 26.12
N ALA A 343 12.70 -8.75 27.26
CA ALA A 343 13.99 -9.17 27.78
C ALA A 343 14.38 -10.51 27.16
N GLY A 344 15.60 -10.61 26.61
CA GLY A 344 16.02 -11.74 25.77
C GLY A 344 15.65 -11.54 24.30
N ASP A 345 16.07 -12.49 23.47
CA ASP A 345 15.84 -12.50 22.02
C ASP A 345 15.44 -13.92 21.56
N VAL A 346 14.76 -13.99 20.43
CA VAL A 346 14.47 -15.24 19.72
C VAL A 346 15.75 -15.79 19.06
N ALA A 347 15.68 -17.02 18.57
CA ALA A 347 16.83 -17.68 17.94
C ALA A 347 17.47 -16.83 16.82
N ALA A 348 18.80 -16.90 16.68
CA ALA A 348 19.57 -16.01 15.81
C ALA A 348 19.28 -16.25 14.32
N GLU A 349 18.83 -17.44 13.96
CA GLU A 349 18.45 -17.85 12.61
C GLU A 349 17.07 -17.36 12.18
N ARG A 350 16.23 -16.84 13.11
CA ARG A 350 14.92 -16.30 12.75
C ARG A 350 15.08 -15.12 11.79
N ALA A 351 14.38 -15.20 10.66
CA ALA A 351 14.41 -14.15 9.66
C ALA A 351 13.84 -12.84 10.21
N VAL A 352 14.27 -11.71 9.64
CA VAL A 352 13.82 -10.37 10.04
C VAL A 352 12.32 -10.21 9.86
N PHE A 353 11.76 -10.74 8.78
CA PHE A 353 10.34 -10.71 8.47
C PHE A 353 9.87 -12.11 8.09
N ASN A 354 8.70 -12.51 8.58
CA ASN A 354 8.11 -13.82 8.35
C ASN A 354 6.61 -13.63 8.07
N GLY A 355 6.11 -14.22 6.99
CA GLY A 355 4.68 -14.39 6.79
C GLY A 355 4.19 -15.58 7.61
N VAL A 356 2.91 -15.60 7.94
CA VAL A 356 2.28 -16.68 8.71
C VAL A 356 1.04 -17.12 7.97
N SER A 357 0.82 -18.43 7.90
CA SER A 357 -0.33 -19.04 7.24
C SER A 357 -1.00 -20.04 8.16
N ARG A 358 -2.33 -20.17 8.05
CA ARG A 358 -3.17 -21.07 8.84
C ARG A 358 -3.12 -20.82 10.34
N GLN A 359 -2.80 -19.59 10.72
CA GLN A 359 -3.08 -19.10 12.06
C GLN A 359 -4.32 -18.20 12.01
N PRO A 360 -5.25 -18.33 12.97
CA PRO A 360 -6.49 -17.55 12.95
C PRO A 360 -6.31 -16.03 13.07
N THR A 361 -5.23 -15.55 13.71
CA THR A 361 -5.06 -14.11 13.95
C THR A 361 -3.70 -13.58 13.49
N LEU A 362 -2.62 -14.34 13.63
CA LEU A 362 -1.27 -13.89 13.29
C LEU A 362 -0.98 -14.08 11.81
N ASP A 363 -0.70 -12.99 11.10
CA ASP A 363 -0.37 -12.99 9.67
C ASP A 363 1.10 -12.69 9.40
N SER A 364 1.78 -11.93 10.26
CA SER A 364 3.21 -11.68 10.09
C SER A 364 3.96 -11.37 11.38
N VAL A 365 5.27 -11.63 11.36
CA VAL A 365 6.19 -11.41 12.47
C VAL A 365 7.41 -10.65 11.97
N THR A 366 7.69 -9.50 12.58
CA THR A 366 8.84 -8.64 12.26
C THR A 366 9.77 -8.46 13.47
N LEU A 367 11.07 -8.62 13.24
CA LEU A 367 12.12 -8.42 14.24
C LEU A 367 12.78 -7.05 14.04
N TYR A 368 12.16 -6.01 14.60
CA TYR A 368 12.58 -4.61 14.43
C TYR A 368 14.01 -4.32 14.88
N HIS A 369 14.46 -4.96 15.96
CA HIS A 369 15.84 -4.87 16.44
C HIS A 369 16.89 -5.44 15.46
N ARG A 370 16.46 -6.19 14.45
CA ARG A 370 17.31 -6.68 13.35
C ARG A 370 17.17 -5.80 12.10
N LEU A 371 16.03 -5.11 11.95
CA LEU A 371 15.68 -4.24 10.84
C LEU A 371 16.32 -2.84 10.95
N GLU A 372 15.99 -2.12 12.02
CA GLU A 372 16.27 -0.68 12.17
C GLU A 372 17.37 -0.39 13.18
N ASN A 373 18.04 0.75 13.01
CA ASN A 373 19.16 1.15 13.83
C ASN A 373 18.75 1.48 15.27
N GLU A 374 17.63 2.18 15.50
CA GLU A 374 17.18 2.55 16.85
C GLU A 374 16.79 1.32 17.71
N PRO A 375 15.85 0.45 17.30
CA PRO A 375 15.54 -0.79 18.02
C PRO A 375 16.78 -1.67 18.24
N ARG A 376 17.73 -1.69 17.28
CA ARG A 376 19.00 -2.42 17.42
C ARG A 376 19.90 -1.85 18.51
N ARG A 377 20.01 -0.52 18.61
CA ARG A 377 20.76 0.15 19.67
C ARG A 377 20.16 -0.16 21.03
N TRP A 378 18.84 -0.07 21.15
CA TRP A 378 18.13 -0.41 22.40
C TRP A 378 18.35 -1.88 22.79
N ALA A 379 18.18 -2.82 21.86
CA ALA A 379 18.38 -4.25 22.11
C ALA A 379 19.79 -4.57 22.63
N ARG A 380 20.83 -3.92 22.06
CA ARG A 380 22.23 -4.06 22.52
C ARG A 380 22.46 -3.52 23.92
N GLN A 381 21.76 -2.45 24.31
CA GLN A 381 21.90 -1.84 25.64
C GLN A 381 21.15 -2.63 26.72
N THR A 382 19.99 -3.19 26.38
CA THR A 382 19.08 -3.82 27.34
C THR A 382 19.20 -5.35 27.42
N GLY A 383 19.93 -5.95 26.47
CA GLY A 383 19.93 -7.41 26.26
C GLY A 383 18.55 -7.92 25.84
N GLY A 384 17.79 -7.10 25.11
CA GLY A 384 16.40 -7.35 24.73
C GLY A 384 16.18 -7.50 23.23
N SER A 385 14.93 -7.60 22.84
CA SER A 385 14.48 -7.66 21.45
C SER A 385 13.19 -6.86 21.26
N VAL A 386 12.99 -6.36 20.05
CA VAL A 386 11.75 -5.70 19.62
C VAL A 386 11.10 -6.57 18.55
N LEU A 387 9.90 -7.07 18.83
CA LEU A 387 9.10 -7.91 17.96
C LEU A 387 7.81 -7.17 17.62
N GLU A 388 7.34 -7.28 16.39
CA GLU A 388 6.04 -6.75 15.98
C GLU A 388 5.23 -7.84 15.29
N LEU A 389 3.97 -7.98 15.73
CA LEU A 389 3.02 -8.95 15.24
C LEU A 389 1.87 -8.23 14.55
N HIS A 390 1.48 -8.74 13.38
CA HIS A 390 0.37 -8.19 12.60
C HIS A 390 -0.74 -9.21 12.47
N ALA A 391 -1.96 -8.69 12.56
CA ALA A 391 -3.18 -9.36 12.16
C ALA A 391 -3.84 -8.48 11.09
N TYR A 392 -4.05 -9.02 9.91
CA TYR A 392 -4.72 -8.37 8.80
C TYR A 392 -6.15 -8.91 8.72
N ALA A 393 -7.13 -8.02 8.51
CA ALA A 393 -8.54 -8.40 8.50
C ALA A 393 -8.98 -9.13 9.80
N CYS A 394 -8.95 -8.43 10.92
CA CYS A 394 -9.39 -8.93 12.22
C CYS A 394 -10.92 -8.82 12.36
N ASP A 395 -11.47 -9.64 13.25
CA ASP A 395 -12.86 -9.50 13.69
C ASP A 395 -13.15 -8.07 14.22
N PRO A 396 -14.26 -7.45 13.81
CA PRO A 396 -14.63 -6.12 14.30
C PRO A 396 -14.97 -6.13 15.79
N GLY A 397 -14.60 -5.05 16.47
CA GLY A 397 -14.94 -4.84 17.88
C GLY A 397 -14.07 -5.60 18.88
N VAL A 398 -13.03 -6.32 18.44
CA VAL A 398 -12.08 -6.96 19.35
C VAL A 398 -11.03 -5.95 19.83
N PRO A 399 -10.78 -5.83 21.15
CA PRO A 399 -9.75 -4.95 21.70
C PRO A 399 -8.34 -5.28 21.21
N ALA A 400 -7.48 -4.27 21.13
CA ALA A 400 -6.12 -4.41 20.63
C ALA A 400 -5.27 -5.37 21.46
N GLU A 401 -5.42 -5.31 22.79
CA GLU A 401 -4.72 -6.16 23.74
C GLU A 401 -5.14 -7.63 23.61
N ASP A 402 -6.42 -7.90 23.32
CA ASP A 402 -6.93 -9.25 23.11
C ASP A 402 -6.37 -9.87 21.83
N LEU A 403 -6.31 -9.08 20.74
CA LEU A 403 -5.67 -9.50 19.49
C LEU A 403 -4.16 -9.71 19.68
N ALA A 404 -3.50 -8.83 20.43
CA ALA A 404 -2.09 -8.96 20.77
C ALA A 404 -1.81 -10.30 21.48
N GLU A 405 -2.61 -10.65 22.49
CA GLU A 405 -2.45 -11.91 23.22
C GLU A 405 -2.78 -13.15 22.35
N ARG A 406 -3.76 -13.07 21.45
CA ARG A 406 -4.02 -14.13 20.45
C ARG A 406 -2.82 -14.35 19.54
N MET A 407 -2.31 -13.27 18.93
CA MET A 407 -1.12 -13.31 18.08
C MET A 407 0.10 -13.85 18.82
N ARG A 408 0.32 -13.45 20.08
CA ARG A 408 1.43 -13.95 20.90
C ARG A 408 1.31 -15.43 21.17
N ARG A 409 0.11 -15.95 21.49
CA ARG A 409 -0.11 -17.40 21.68
C ARG A 409 0.17 -18.19 20.41
N GLU A 410 -0.26 -17.69 19.26
CA GLU A 410 0.01 -18.31 17.96
C GLU A 410 1.51 -18.26 17.62
N LEU A 411 2.20 -17.16 17.93
CA LEU A 411 3.65 -17.07 17.82
C LEU A 411 4.35 -18.11 18.69
N VAL A 412 3.94 -18.30 19.94
CA VAL A 412 4.54 -19.31 20.85
C VAL A 412 4.35 -20.73 20.31
N ALA A 413 3.23 -21.02 19.64
CA ALA A 413 3.04 -22.31 19.00
C ALA A 413 4.02 -22.54 17.83
N LEU A 414 4.41 -21.48 17.11
CA LEU A 414 5.37 -21.54 16.01
C LEU A 414 6.82 -21.49 16.49
N TRP A 415 7.11 -20.62 17.45
CA TRP A 415 8.41 -20.33 18.06
C TRP A 415 8.29 -20.49 19.58
N PRO A 416 8.45 -21.72 20.12
CA PRO A 416 8.29 -21.99 21.54
C PRO A 416 9.14 -21.08 22.44
N GLU A 417 10.33 -20.67 21.97
CA GLU A 417 11.23 -19.76 22.70
C GLU A 417 10.62 -18.37 22.94
N ALA A 418 9.64 -17.95 22.13
CA ALA A 418 8.94 -16.68 22.35
C ALA A 418 8.11 -16.69 23.63
N GLY A 419 7.76 -17.88 24.15
CA GLY A 419 7.04 -18.03 25.42
C GLY A 419 7.88 -17.65 26.64
N ASP A 420 9.20 -17.85 26.54
CA ASP A 420 10.15 -17.54 27.61
C ASP A 420 10.53 -16.05 27.66
N LEU A 421 10.16 -15.28 26.61
CA LEU A 421 10.45 -13.86 26.54
C LEU A 421 9.56 -13.07 27.51
N ARG A 422 10.21 -12.46 28.51
CA ARG A 422 9.57 -11.52 29.43
C ARG A 422 9.30 -10.20 28.72
N VAL A 423 8.03 -9.89 28.51
CA VAL A 423 7.58 -8.60 27.96
C VAL A 423 7.84 -7.49 28.98
N ARG A 424 8.54 -6.44 28.56
CA ARG A 424 8.75 -5.21 29.33
C ARG A 424 7.65 -4.20 29.03
N GLU A 425 7.35 -4.03 27.75
CA GLU A 425 6.36 -3.07 27.24
C GLU A 425 5.61 -3.70 26.07
N LEU A 426 4.33 -3.34 25.94
CA LEU A 426 3.45 -3.68 24.82
C LEU A 426 2.77 -2.40 24.33
N ARG A 427 2.75 -2.21 23.01
CA ARG A 427 1.88 -1.24 22.35
C ARG A 427 1.07 -1.98 21.29
N ALA A 428 -0.23 -2.08 21.51
CA ALA A 428 -1.17 -2.73 20.60
C ALA A 428 -2.17 -1.71 20.08
N ARG A 429 -2.49 -1.78 18.79
CA ARG A 429 -3.48 -0.90 18.14
C ARG A 429 -4.31 -1.66 17.14
N VAL A 430 -5.55 -1.21 16.95
CA VAL A 430 -6.48 -1.68 15.93
C VAL A 430 -7.00 -0.49 15.16
N GLN A 431 -7.01 -0.58 13.83
CA GLN A 431 -7.50 0.48 12.96
C GLN A 431 -8.33 -0.09 11.82
N ALA A 432 -9.33 0.66 11.35
CA ALA A 432 -10.18 0.31 10.23
C ALA A 432 -10.25 1.51 9.28
N GLN A 433 -9.22 1.66 8.44
CA GLN A 433 -9.04 2.81 7.56
C GLN A 433 -8.68 2.41 6.12
N ALA A 434 -8.36 1.14 5.87
CA ALA A 434 -8.02 0.66 4.55
C ALA A 434 -9.26 0.63 3.64
N PRO A 435 -9.11 0.75 2.30
CA PRO A 435 -10.20 0.53 1.37
C PRO A 435 -10.69 -0.93 1.38
N ALA A 436 -12.01 -1.12 1.30
CA ALA A 436 -12.67 -2.44 1.38
C ALA A 436 -12.62 -3.27 0.08
N PHE A 437 -12.53 -2.61 -1.08
CA PHE A 437 -12.52 -3.28 -2.40
C PHE A 437 -13.63 -4.36 -2.58
N THR A 438 -14.83 -4.10 -2.08
CA THR A 438 -15.95 -5.07 -2.10
C THR A 438 -16.33 -5.48 -3.53
N PRO A 439 -16.99 -6.63 -3.73
CA PRO A 439 -17.57 -6.98 -5.02
C PRO A 439 -18.46 -5.86 -5.60
N GLY A 440 -18.34 -5.63 -6.91
CA GLY A 440 -19.01 -4.57 -7.66
C GLY A 440 -18.49 -3.15 -7.36
N SER A 441 -17.45 -3.01 -6.53
CA SER A 441 -16.99 -1.68 -6.11
C SER A 441 -16.26 -0.90 -7.19
N HIS A 442 -15.71 -1.55 -8.21
CA HIS A 442 -14.94 -0.87 -9.25
C HIS A 442 -15.79 0.16 -10.01
N ALA A 443 -17.06 -0.14 -10.27
CA ALA A 443 -17.95 0.69 -11.06
C ALA A 443 -18.26 2.05 -10.41
N TRP A 444 -18.34 2.12 -9.08
CA TRP A 444 -18.70 3.34 -8.35
C TRP A 444 -17.53 3.98 -7.60
N ARG A 445 -16.40 3.29 -7.44
CA ARG A 445 -15.20 3.81 -6.78
C ARG A 445 -14.73 5.10 -7.47
N PRO A 446 -14.47 6.19 -6.73
CA PRO A 446 -14.09 7.46 -7.33
C PRO A 446 -12.69 7.40 -7.95
N GLY A 447 -12.51 8.13 -9.05
CA GLY A 447 -11.20 8.37 -9.66
C GLY A 447 -10.53 9.63 -9.11
N VAL A 448 -9.33 9.94 -9.61
CA VAL A 448 -8.56 11.13 -9.19
C VAL A 448 -9.29 12.44 -9.52
N ARG A 449 -9.98 12.50 -10.67
CA ARG A 449 -10.80 13.65 -11.03
C ARG A 449 -12.18 13.53 -10.43
N THR A 450 -12.66 14.62 -9.83
CA THR A 450 -14.05 14.77 -9.41
C THR A 450 -14.86 15.51 -10.48
N ASP A 451 -16.17 15.57 -10.28
CA ASP A 451 -17.11 16.39 -11.05
C ASP A 451 -17.02 17.89 -10.69
N ALA A 452 -16.27 18.26 -9.65
CA ALA A 452 -15.96 19.65 -9.33
C ALA A 452 -14.62 20.11 -9.92
N THR A 453 -14.62 21.28 -10.56
CA THR A 453 -13.40 21.87 -11.15
C THR A 453 -12.43 22.33 -10.06
N GLY A 454 -11.17 21.90 -10.16
CA GLY A 454 -10.11 22.24 -9.20
C GLY A 454 -10.14 21.41 -7.92
N LEU A 455 -10.96 20.35 -7.85
CA LEU A 455 -10.97 19.39 -6.76
C LEU A 455 -10.57 18.00 -7.24
N TYR A 456 -9.60 17.41 -6.56
CA TYR A 456 -9.02 16.11 -6.91
C TYR A 456 -8.92 15.20 -5.70
N LEU A 457 -8.92 13.89 -5.93
CA LEU A 457 -8.73 12.86 -4.90
C LEU A 457 -7.41 12.15 -5.10
N ALA A 458 -6.80 11.69 -4.00
CA ALA A 458 -5.63 10.83 -4.06
C ALA A 458 -5.62 9.83 -2.90
N GLY A 459 -5.10 8.63 -3.11
CA GLY A 459 -5.11 7.55 -2.11
C GLY A 459 -5.10 6.17 -2.76
N ASP A 460 -4.85 5.14 -1.97
CA ASP A 460 -4.91 3.74 -2.41
C ASP A 460 -6.34 3.24 -2.68
N GLY A 461 -7.35 3.89 -2.11
CA GLY A 461 -8.75 3.63 -2.43
C GLY A 461 -9.20 4.26 -3.75
N ILE A 462 -8.40 5.10 -4.40
CA ILE A 462 -8.79 5.82 -5.61
C ILE A 462 -8.46 4.99 -6.86
N THR A 463 -9.40 4.92 -7.81
CA THR A 463 -9.27 4.10 -9.03
C THR A 463 -8.16 4.63 -9.96
N THR A 464 -7.43 3.71 -10.58
CA THR A 464 -6.40 3.99 -11.61
C THR A 464 -6.64 3.14 -12.86
N ASP A 465 -6.35 3.68 -14.04
CA ASP A 465 -6.51 2.98 -15.33
C ASP A 465 -5.36 1.99 -15.65
N PHE A 466 -4.45 1.79 -14.70
CA PHE A 466 -3.28 0.95 -14.83
C PHE A 466 -3.06 0.15 -13.54
N PRO A 467 -2.31 -0.97 -13.61
CA PRO A 467 -2.02 -1.78 -12.43
C PRO A 467 -1.24 -0.98 -11.38
N SER A 468 -1.81 -0.87 -10.20
CA SER A 468 -1.18 -0.26 -9.03
C SER A 468 -1.83 -0.83 -7.77
N ALA A 469 -1.11 -0.82 -6.64
CA ALA A 469 -1.64 -1.28 -5.36
C ALA A 469 -0.99 -0.52 -4.19
N LEU A 470 -1.69 -0.46 -3.06
CA LEU A 470 -1.19 0.02 -1.76
C LEU A 470 -0.40 1.34 -1.85
N MET A 471 0.84 1.36 -1.33
CA MET A 471 1.72 2.52 -1.29
C MET A 471 2.01 3.09 -2.69
N GLU A 472 2.17 2.22 -3.69
CA GLU A 472 2.41 2.66 -5.07
C GLU A 472 1.19 3.36 -5.66
N ARG A 473 -0.02 2.83 -5.43
CA ARG A 473 -1.26 3.48 -5.87
C ARG A 473 -1.46 4.82 -5.17
N SER A 474 -1.15 4.89 -3.88
CA SER A 474 -1.17 6.15 -3.13
C SER A 474 -0.25 7.20 -3.77
N ALA A 475 1.01 6.86 -4.04
CA ALA A 475 1.94 7.78 -4.67
C ALA A 475 1.51 8.16 -6.08
N ALA A 476 1.11 7.18 -6.89
CA ALA A 476 0.72 7.39 -8.28
C ALA A 476 -0.51 8.31 -8.39
N THR A 477 -1.56 8.09 -7.59
CA THR A 477 -2.74 8.96 -7.59
C THR A 477 -2.43 10.37 -7.09
N GLY A 478 -1.52 10.52 -6.12
CA GLY A 478 -1.01 11.83 -5.71
C GLY A 478 -0.31 12.59 -6.85
N ILE A 479 0.55 11.89 -7.60
CA ILE A 479 1.22 12.47 -8.78
C ILE A 479 0.19 12.81 -9.88
N ILE A 480 -0.79 11.97 -10.13
CA ILE A 480 -1.84 12.23 -11.14
C ILE A 480 -2.68 13.45 -10.75
N ALA A 481 -3.04 13.59 -9.46
CA ALA A 481 -3.75 14.77 -8.96
C ALA A 481 -2.92 16.04 -9.19
N ALA A 482 -1.62 16.01 -8.86
CA ALA A 482 -0.70 17.11 -9.15
C ALA A 482 -0.63 17.40 -10.66
N ASN A 483 -0.54 16.39 -11.51
CA ASN A 483 -0.47 16.54 -12.95
C ASN A 483 -1.72 17.20 -13.55
N HIS A 484 -2.92 16.91 -13.02
CA HIS A 484 -4.12 17.62 -13.44
C HIS A 484 -4.05 19.12 -13.15
N ILE A 485 -3.57 19.49 -11.97
CA ILE A 485 -3.36 20.89 -11.58
C ILE A 485 -2.29 21.55 -12.48
N LEU A 486 -1.15 20.88 -12.66
CA LEU A 486 -0.05 21.41 -13.48
C LEU A 486 -0.48 21.65 -14.92
N ARG A 487 -1.19 20.70 -15.53
CA ARG A 487 -1.74 20.86 -16.88
C ARG A 487 -2.75 21.99 -16.97
N ALA A 488 -3.63 22.13 -15.99
CA ALA A 488 -4.62 23.22 -15.95
C ALA A 488 -3.95 24.60 -15.87
N GLU A 489 -2.79 24.68 -15.22
CA GLU A 489 -2.06 25.94 -15.01
C GLU A 489 -0.90 26.15 -16.01
N GLY A 490 -0.66 25.22 -16.93
CA GLY A 490 0.41 25.33 -17.94
C GLY A 490 1.81 24.94 -17.46
N GLY A 491 1.92 24.29 -16.30
CA GLY A 491 3.14 23.63 -15.84
C GLY A 491 3.33 22.25 -16.48
N ALA A 492 4.58 21.81 -16.63
CA ALA A 492 4.88 20.48 -17.13
C ALA A 492 4.54 19.41 -16.08
N ALA A 493 3.90 18.33 -16.52
CA ALA A 493 3.52 17.20 -15.68
C ALA A 493 4.73 16.32 -15.30
N GLU A 494 4.58 15.57 -14.22
CA GLU A 494 5.51 14.55 -13.74
C GLU A 494 5.21 13.19 -14.41
N PRO A 495 6.22 12.42 -14.84
CA PRO A 495 5.99 11.09 -15.41
C PRO A 495 5.36 10.12 -14.40
N VAL A 496 4.41 9.29 -14.88
CA VAL A 496 3.82 8.19 -14.11
C VAL A 496 4.15 6.87 -14.79
N ARG A 497 4.64 5.90 -14.01
CA ARG A 497 5.08 4.60 -14.52
C ARG A 497 4.35 3.46 -13.85
N SER A 498 4.26 2.32 -14.51
CA SER A 498 3.75 1.08 -13.94
C SER A 498 4.50 -0.11 -14.52
N ILE A 499 4.20 -1.29 -14.00
CA ILE A 499 4.51 -2.57 -14.63
C ILE A 499 3.72 -2.73 -15.94
N ARG A 500 3.88 -3.87 -16.63
CA ARG A 500 3.13 -4.15 -17.87
C ARG A 500 1.61 -4.06 -17.62
N PRO A 501 0.85 -3.31 -18.43
CA PRO A 501 -0.58 -3.05 -18.15
C PRO A 501 -1.49 -4.26 -18.40
N ARG A 502 -1.00 -5.29 -19.11
CA ARG A 502 -1.77 -6.49 -19.44
C ARG A 502 -0.96 -7.76 -19.15
N GLY A 503 -1.65 -8.81 -18.75
CA GLY A 503 -1.12 -10.16 -18.55
C GLY A 503 -0.55 -10.77 -19.82
N LEU A 504 0.27 -11.81 -19.66
CA LEU A 504 0.98 -12.47 -20.75
C LEU A 504 0.03 -13.07 -21.79
N LEU A 505 -1.16 -13.52 -21.37
CA LEU A 505 -2.18 -14.13 -22.22
C LEU A 505 -3.34 -13.21 -22.57
N ALA A 506 -3.29 -11.92 -22.20
CA ALA A 506 -4.39 -10.98 -22.44
C ALA A 506 -4.74 -10.84 -23.94
N GLY A 507 -3.76 -11.03 -24.84
CA GLY A 507 -3.97 -11.04 -26.30
C GLY A 507 -4.45 -12.37 -26.90
N ARG A 508 -4.74 -13.41 -26.09
CA ARG A 508 -5.02 -14.78 -26.55
C ARG A 508 -6.28 -15.43 -25.96
N GLY A 509 -7.38 -14.68 -25.77
CA GLY A 509 -8.70 -15.29 -25.51
C GLY A 509 -9.83 -14.33 -25.92
N SER A 510 -10.84 -14.71 -26.72
CA SER A 510 -11.26 -16.02 -27.25
C SER A 510 -11.92 -15.89 -28.63
N PRO A 511 -11.98 -16.97 -29.46
CA PRO A 511 -12.66 -16.95 -30.75
C PRO A 511 -14.15 -16.62 -30.60
N ASN A 512 -14.63 -15.81 -31.54
CA ASN A 512 -16.01 -15.42 -31.76
C ASN A 512 -16.98 -16.59 -31.47
N ARG A 513 -17.68 -16.59 -30.33
CA ARG A 513 -18.93 -17.35 -30.20
C ARG A 513 -20.03 -16.56 -30.91
N GLN A 514 -19.92 -16.51 -32.23
CA GLN A 514 -21.04 -16.20 -33.12
C GLN A 514 -21.32 -17.44 -33.96
N ASN A 515 -22.58 -17.85 -33.95
CA ASN A 515 -23.26 -18.72 -34.90
C ASN A 515 -22.81 -20.19 -35.00
N THR A 516 -23.54 -21.05 -34.30
CA THR A 516 -24.12 -22.24 -34.92
C THR A 516 -25.55 -22.40 -34.43
N THR A 517 -26.48 -22.06 -35.34
CA THR A 517 -27.89 -22.48 -35.51
C THR A 517 -28.69 -22.97 -34.33
#